data_AF-A0A965F585-F1
#
_entry.id   AF-A0A965F585-F1
#
_cell.length_a   1.000
_cell.length_b   1.000
_cell.length_c   1.000
_cell.angle_alpha   90.00
_cell.angle_beta   90.00
_cell.angle_gamma   90.00
#
_symmetry.space_group_name_H-M   'P 1'
#
loop_
_entity.id
_entity.type
_entity.pdbx_description
1 polymer ?
#
loop_
_entity_poly.entity_id
_entity_poly.type
_entity_poly.pdbx_seq_one_letter_code
_entity_poly.pdbx_strand_id
1 'polypeptide(L)'
;MQFVNGGKSQRAGWLSRLATRVGLVATLVVSSLAPMTPTMVRAADEPDEAIVEGDVTIGRHYRQAGGDSGNGYDVVNPFYSAMKELGGVDWVGYPVSSVFPGTDGCQYQAFQRFLLQRCKEGPVVLANTFQVLEETGANAFLQSRGIGGGEDDRASSFDGAVSVRLAWLEDKELAKYFMDYCGEGVLKDAWAFCGLPMNTPRLFFGQYVSQRFQRLALQRWVADGPGGIKAGAITIVNGGDLLKEAAILTGPAVTPHPKGKPPTGLAQISLVTDIGAAPTAAAAPVAQAPVQAPAPPAPAPAKPTPAPVAPAPAPVSPASPGVAALAPIPGMVLPPGRTLPMHFGYQGDFFNPQVRTRGIEAIQQSGFQWAKQQVVWSQYEQSSTECAKEPGNCFNVVVNGRTHSYRTNQFSYLDAVMAELSKANLNILLSVVHAPDFLAAPGGHSPADPDQLRDFVTVVVNRYKGKVRAVEPWNEQNLAGEWGASRMWPNAPAAPPQGVVDFLALMKSAYVGVKSADQSVIVVL
;
A
#
# COMPACT_ATOMS: atom_id res chain seq x y z
N MET A 1 27.48 18.55 -20.23
CA MET A 1 26.94 19.88 -20.59
C MET A 1 26.60 20.64 -19.33
N GLN A 2 26.62 21.98 -19.36
CA GLN A 2 26.28 22.81 -18.20
C GLN A 2 24.76 22.89 -18.03
N PHE A 3 24.25 22.58 -16.84
CA PHE A 3 22.86 22.87 -16.46
C PHE A 3 22.81 24.27 -15.84
N VAL A 4 22.15 25.21 -16.52
CA VAL A 4 22.03 26.61 -16.11
C VAL A 4 20.95 26.75 -15.03
N ASN A 5 21.25 27.49 -13.95
CA ASN A 5 20.25 27.85 -12.94
C ASN A 5 19.17 28.76 -13.56
N GLY A 6 17.91 28.32 -13.53
CA GLY A 6 16.73 29.12 -13.82
C GLY A 6 15.58 28.74 -12.87
N GLY A 7 14.73 29.71 -12.51
CA GLY A 7 13.49 29.46 -11.74
C GLY A 7 13.59 29.46 -10.20
N LYS A 8 14.78 29.29 -9.60
CA LYS A 8 14.97 28.99 -8.16
C LYS A 8 14.32 29.94 -7.12
N SER A 9 13.90 31.17 -7.47
CA SER A 9 13.27 32.11 -6.53
C SER A 9 11.74 32.20 -6.62
N GLN A 10 11.10 31.64 -7.65
CA GLN A 10 9.64 31.80 -7.87
C GLN A 10 8.80 30.81 -7.04
N ARG A 11 9.29 29.58 -6.84
CA ARG A 11 8.57 28.48 -6.16
C ARG A 11 7.98 28.91 -4.80
N ALA A 12 8.79 29.49 -3.93
CA ALA A 12 8.35 29.95 -2.60
C ALA A 12 7.32 31.10 -2.66
N GLY A 13 7.40 31.97 -3.68
CA GLY A 13 6.51 33.11 -3.82
C GLY A 13 5.13 32.73 -4.37
N TRP A 14 5.07 31.87 -5.39
CA TRP A 14 3.81 31.55 -6.09
C TRP A 14 2.86 30.68 -5.24
N LEU A 15 3.42 29.71 -4.50
CA LEU A 15 2.66 28.82 -3.60
C LEU A 15 1.79 29.58 -2.58
N SER A 16 2.28 30.74 -2.09
CA SER A 16 1.55 31.60 -1.14
C SER A 16 0.18 32.09 -1.66
N ARG A 17 -0.02 32.12 -2.99
CA ARG A 17 -1.26 32.59 -3.64
C ARG A 17 -2.16 31.45 -4.11
N LEU A 18 -1.62 30.25 -4.31
CA LEU A 18 -2.39 29.08 -4.72
C LEU A 18 -3.12 28.43 -3.53
N ALA A 19 -2.50 28.45 -2.35
CA ALA A 19 -3.06 27.93 -1.10
C ALA A 19 -4.41 28.56 -0.69
N THR A 20 -4.77 29.73 -1.24
CA THR A 20 -6.05 30.40 -0.96
C THR A 20 -7.20 29.98 -1.90
N ARG A 21 -6.94 29.20 -2.97
CA ARG A 21 -7.95 28.87 -4.00
C ARG A 21 -7.90 27.47 -4.62
N VAL A 22 -6.87 26.66 -4.38
CA VAL A 22 -6.87 25.24 -4.80
C VAL A 22 -7.36 24.35 -3.65
N GLY A 23 -8.26 23.43 -3.96
CA GLY A 23 -8.83 22.48 -3.00
C GLY A 23 -7.78 21.51 -2.44
N LEU A 24 -8.07 20.99 -1.24
CA LEU A 24 -7.19 20.16 -0.42
C LEU A 24 -6.45 19.06 -1.21
N VAL A 25 -5.13 19.19 -1.34
CA VAL A 25 -4.29 18.19 -2.02
C VAL A 25 -4.08 16.98 -1.11
N ALA A 26 -5.01 16.03 -1.18
CA ALA A 26 -4.89 14.76 -0.48
C ALA A 26 -3.71 13.95 -1.03
N THR A 27 -2.74 13.62 -0.18
CA THR A 27 -1.73 12.59 -0.48
C THR A 27 -2.22 11.27 0.08
N LEU A 28 -2.22 10.20 -0.73
CA LEU A 28 -2.36 8.85 -0.22
C LEU A 28 -0.99 8.26 0.10
N VAL A 29 -0.71 8.17 1.40
CA VAL A 29 -0.24 6.87 1.91
C VAL A 29 -1.36 5.86 1.62
N VAL A 30 -1.07 4.64 1.18
CA VAL A 30 -2.07 3.54 1.25
C VAL A 30 -2.12 3.02 2.70
N SER A 31 -2.36 3.94 3.63
CA SER A 31 -2.51 3.78 5.09
C SER A 31 -2.89 5.13 5.71
N SER A 32 -4.19 5.36 5.90
CA SER A 32 -4.81 6.55 6.52
C SER A 32 -4.79 7.87 5.73
N LEU A 33 -5.81 8.70 5.96
CA LEU A 33 -5.97 10.07 5.47
C LEU A 33 -6.92 10.83 6.41
N ALA A 34 -6.63 12.10 6.69
CA ALA A 34 -7.52 13.01 7.42
C ALA A 34 -7.23 14.47 7.05
N PRO A 35 -8.24 15.35 6.94
CA PRO A 35 -8.04 16.79 6.87
C PRO A 35 -8.60 17.54 8.10
N MET A 36 -7.83 18.50 8.63
CA MET A 36 -8.29 19.55 9.56
C MET A 36 -8.70 20.81 8.75
N THR A 37 -9.12 21.96 9.29
CA THR A 37 -9.16 22.59 10.64
C THR A 37 -10.33 23.63 10.61
N PRO A 38 -10.62 24.54 11.58
CA PRO A 38 -10.04 24.85 12.90
C PRO A 38 -11.12 24.75 14.04
N THR A 39 -11.10 25.33 15.26
CA THR A 39 -10.21 26.14 16.13
C THR A 39 -10.77 26.03 17.58
N MET A 40 -10.05 26.13 18.69
CA MET A 40 -8.66 25.81 19.03
C MET A 40 -8.49 25.85 20.58
N VAL A 41 -8.10 24.75 21.21
CA VAL A 41 -7.21 24.77 22.40
C VAL A 41 -6.16 23.68 22.20
N ARG A 42 -4.92 23.97 22.60
CA ARG A 42 -3.70 23.30 22.13
C ARG A 42 -3.08 22.41 23.22
N ALA A 43 -3.14 21.10 23.03
CA ALA A 43 -2.02 20.24 23.42
C ALA A 43 -0.88 20.51 22.43
N ALA A 44 0.37 20.55 22.87
CA ALA A 44 1.49 20.84 21.99
C ALA A 44 1.97 19.57 21.28
N ASP A 45 2.07 19.62 19.96
CA ASP A 45 3.01 18.79 19.21
C ASP A 45 4.42 19.07 19.74
N GLU A 46 5.19 18.02 20.07
CA GLU A 46 6.64 18.15 20.16
C GLU A 46 7.16 18.22 18.71
N PRO A 47 7.71 19.37 18.27
CA PRO A 47 8.11 19.52 16.88
C PRO A 47 9.37 18.70 16.57
N ASP A 48 9.53 18.33 15.31
CA ASP A 48 10.79 17.77 14.82
C ASP A 48 11.97 18.68 15.20
N GLU A 49 13.03 18.06 15.70
CA GLU A 49 14.07 18.78 16.44
C GLU A 49 15.18 19.28 15.52
N ALA A 50 15.68 20.49 15.73
CA ALA A 50 16.88 20.95 15.03
C ALA A 50 18.11 20.09 15.40
N ILE A 51 18.90 19.73 14.38
CA ILE A 51 20.25 19.18 14.51
C ILE A 51 21.20 20.34 14.17
N VAL A 52 22.06 20.68 15.12
CA VAL A 52 22.92 21.88 15.05
C VAL A 52 24.40 21.51 15.14
N GLU A 53 25.23 22.28 14.44
CA GLU A 53 26.68 22.23 14.52
C GLU A 53 27.17 23.66 14.82
N GLY A 54 27.63 23.88 16.05
CA GLY A 54 27.67 25.23 16.62
C GLY A 54 26.28 25.88 16.59
N ASP A 55 26.21 27.13 16.13
CA ASP A 55 24.95 27.87 15.97
C ASP A 55 24.20 27.55 14.65
N VAL A 56 24.76 26.69 13.77
CA VAL A 56 24.20 26.42 12.44
C VAL A 56 23.27 25.21 12.49
N THR A 57 22.01 25.35 12.06
CA THR A 57 21.11 24.21 11.85
C THR A 57 21.50 23.45 10.57
N ILE A 58 22.20 22.33 10.75
CA ILE A 58 22.66 21.45 9.66
C ILE A 58 21.65 20.35 9.29
N GLY A 59 20.62 20.13 10.12
CA GLY A 59 19.64 19.07 9.92
C GLY A 59 18.44 19.14 10.84
N ARG A 60 17.61 18.10 10.81
CA ARG A 60 16.39 17.97 11.59
C ARG A 60 16.04 16.51 11.86
N HIS A 61 15.58 16.21 13.07
CA HIS A 61 15.18 14.87 13.51
C HIS A 61 13.65 14.73 13.56
N TYR A 62 13.12 13.79 12.80
CA TYR A 62 11.67 13.60 12.60
C TYR A 62 11.14 12.42 13.41
N ARG A 63 10.74 12.65 14.67
CA ARG A 63 10.19 11.61 15.57
C ARG A 63 8.88 11.01 15.03
N GLN A 64 8.07 11.81 14.33
CA GLN A 64 6.80 11.38 13.73
C GLN A 64 6.97 10.21 12.74
N ALA A 65 8.17 10.05 12.18
CA ALA A 65 8.50 8.97 11.26
C ALA A 65 8.91 7.64 11.94
N GLY A 66 9.11 7.64 13.26
CA GLY A 66 9.42 6.43 14.04
C GLY A 66 8.21 5.76 14.70
N GLY A 67 6.99 6.28 14.47
CA GLY A 67 5.79 5.83 15.16
C GLY A 67 5.91 5.98 16.68
N ASP A 68 5.32 5.05 17.42
CA ASP A 68 5.25 5.10 18.89
C ASP A 68 6.57 4.76 19.61
N SER A 69 7.66 4.50 18.87
CA SER A 69 8.96 4.13 19.45
C SER A 69 9.68 5.28 20.17
N GLY A 70 9.22 6.53 20.00
CA GLY A 70 9.90 7.74 20.48
C GLY A 70 11.17 8.12 19.69
N ASN A 71 11.61 7.24 18.78
CA ASN A 71 12.68 7.46 17.82
C ASN A 71 12.15 8.13 16.54
N GLY A 72 13.04 8.39 15.57
CA GLY A 72 12.69 8.97 14.28
C GLY A 72 13.79 8.75 13.24
N TYR A 73 13.89 9.67 12.28
CA TYR A 73 15.01 9.73 11.34
C TYR A 73 15.68 11.11 11.34
N ASP A 74 17.01 11.14 11.34
CA ASP A 74 17.79 12.35 11.06
C ASP A 74 17.81 12.63 9.55
N VAL A 75 17.46 13.85 9.17
CA VAL A 75 17.74 14.40 7.83
C VAL A 75 18.77 15.51 8.02
N VAL A 76 19.99 15.27 7.56
CA VAL A 76 21.13 16.20 7.67
C VAL A 76 21.58 16.68 6.29
N ASN A 77 22.36 17.77 6.26
CA ASN A 77 22.95 18.27 5.03
C ASN A 77 23.85 17.21 4.36
N PRO A 78 23.84 17.11 3.02
CA PRO A 78 23.14 17.99 2.08
C PRO A 78 21.66 17.63 1.83
N PHE A 79 21.19 16.44 2.24
CA PHE A 79 19.81 15.99 2.02
C PHE A 79 18.78 16.93 2.66
N TYR A 80 19.07 17.50 3.83
CA TYR A 80 18.20 18.47 4.52
C TYR A 80 17.95 19.74 3.70
N SER A 81 19.01 20.36 3.17
CA SER A 81 18.87 21.55 2.32
C SER A 81 18.10 21.24 1.03
N ALA A 82 18.38 20.11 0.39
CA ALA A 82 17.69 19.73 -0.85
C ALA A 82 16.21 19.38 -0.62
N MET A 83 15.86 18.68 0.45
CA MET A 83 14.48 18.43 0.85
C MET A 83 13.71 19.75 1.12
N LYS A 84 14.38 20.76 1.69
CA LYS A 84 13.80 22.11 1.84
C LYS A 84 13.64 22.85 0.50
N GLU A 85 14.61 22.78 -0.41
CA GLU A 85 14.49 23.34 -1.77
C GLU A 85 13.35 22.69 -2.58
N LEU A 86 13.02 21.42 -2.30
CA LEU A 86 11.90 20.69 -2.89
C LEU A 86 10.53 21.04 -2.27
N GLY A 87 10.47 21.83 -1.19
CA GLY A 87 9.21 22.22 -0.53
C GLY A 87 8.96 21.58 0.84
N GLY A 88 9.92 20.87 1.41
CA GLY A 88 9.82 20.31 2.77
C GLY A 88 9.06 18.98 2.86
N VAL A 89 8.77 18.53 4.08
CA VAL A 89 8.04 17.27 4.33
C VAL A 89 6.59 17.30 3.82
N ASP A 90 5.98 18.49 3.71
CA ASP A 90 4.69 18.68 3.03
C ASP A 90 4.74 18.26 1.56
N TRP A 91 5.94 18.29 0.94
CA TRP A 91 6.16 18.04 -0.47
C TRP A 91 6.82 16.68 -0.78
N VAL A 92 7.88 16.27 -0.05
CA VAL A 92 8.51 14.94 -0.22
C VAL A 92 7.94 13.84 0.70
N GLY A 93 7.11 14.22 1.67
CA GLY A 93 6.72 13.37 2.80
C GLY A 93 7.75 13.38 3.94
N TYR A 94 7.46 12.70 5.04
CA TYR A 94 8.45 12.49 6.10
C TYR A 94 9.59 11.57 5.61
N PRO A 95 10.81 11.66 6.18
CA PRO A 95 11.85 10.67 5.94
C PRO A 95 11.38 9.28 6.38
N VAL A 96 11.73 8.25 5.63
CA VAL A 96 11.43 6.84 5.96
C VAL A 96 12.68 5.98 6.08
N SER A 97 13.85 6.61 6.03
CA SER A 97 15.14 5.99 6.29
C SER A 97 16.17 6.98 6.84
N SER A 98 17.24 6.44 7.42
CA SER A 98 18.54 7.10 7.52
C SER A 98 19.18 7.30 6.13
N VAL A 99 20.35 7.93 6.04
CA VAL A 99 21.15 7.93 4.80
C VAL A 99 21.83 6.56 4.61
N PHE A 100 21.82 6.02 3.39
CA PHE A 100 22.41 4.72 3.03
C PHE A 100 23.14 4.76 1.67
N PRO A 101 24.13 3.88 1.41
CA PRO A 101 24.76 3.76 0.10
C PRO A 101 23.99 2.82 -0.84
N GLY A 102 24.02 3.12 -2.14
CA GLY A 102 23.69 2.17 -3.21
C GLY A 102 24.95 1.51 -3.78
N THR A 103 24.77 0.45 -4.57
CA THR A 103 25.88 -0.24 -5.27
C THR A 103 26.47 0.57 -6.43
N ASP A 104 25.77 1.62 -6.88
CA ASP A 104 26.23 2.63 -7.84
C ASP A 104 27.29 3.60 -7.28
N GLY A 105 27.61 3.51 -5.98
CA GLY A 105 28.51 4.42 -5.29
C GLY A 105 27.89 5.78 -4.95
N CYS A 106 26.57 5.91 -5.03
CA CYS A 106 25.83 7.09 -4.58
C CYS A 106 25.25 6.89 -3.18
N GLN A 107 25.06 7.99 -2.44
CA GLN A 107 24.30 8.00 -1.20
C GLN A 107 22.83 8.30 -1.47
N TYR A 108 21.96 7.80 -0.61
CA TYR A 108 20.52 7.87 -0.76
C TYR A 108 19.85 8.17 0.59
N GLN A 109 18.68 8.82 0.55
CA GLN A 109 17.75 8.87 1.68
C GLN A 109 16.31 8.81 1.14
N ALA A 110 15.51 7.90 1.71
CA ALA A 110 14.12 7.74 1.31
C ALA A 110 13.21 8.64 2.16
N PHE A 111 12.25 9.27 1.48
CA PHE A 111 11.10 9.98 2.06
C PHE A 111 9.84 9.32 1.52
N GLN A 112 8.71 9.41 2.23
CA GLN A 112 7.48 8.68 1.89
C GLN A 112 7.15 8.72 0.40
N ARG A 113 7.23 9.89 -0.26
CA ARG A 113 6.91 10.04 -1.69
C ARG A 113 8.08 9.77 -2.63
N PHE A 114 9.32 10.09 -2.24
CA PHE A 114 10.49 10.08 -3.14
C PHE A 114 11.76 9.56 -2.49
N LEU A 115 12.58 8.88 -3.29
CA LEU A 115 13.98 8.62 -2.99
C LEU A 115 14.85 9.80 -3.43
N LEU A 116 15.65 10.37 -2.52
CA LEU A 116 16.71 11.32 -2.87
C LEU A 116 18.04 10.58 -3.04
N GLN A 117 18.87 11.03 -3.99
CA GLN A 117 20.18 10.48 -4.33
C GLN A 117 21.24 11.59 -4.39
N ARG A 118 22.46 11.30 -3.95
CA ARG A 118 23.66 12.12 -4.16
C ARG A 118 24.81 11.25 -4.65
N CYS A 119 25.28 11.54 -5.87
CA CYS A 119 26.43 10.85 -6.44
C CYS A 119 27.69 11.71 -6.31
N LYS A 120 28.74 11.14 -5.68
CA LYS A 120 30.01 11.84 -5.40
C LYS A 120 29.75 13.14 -4.63
N GLU A 121 30.55 14.18 -4.83
CA GLU A 121 30.31 15.50 -4.22
C GLU A 121 29.17 16.31 -4.88
N GLY A 122 28.48 15.75 -5.87
CA GLY A 122 27.43 16.43 -6.64
C GLY A 122 26.21 16.89 -5.82
N PRO A 123 25.25 17.57 -6.47
CA PRO A 123 23.99 17.94 -5.83
C PRO A 123 23.18 16.71 -5.43
N VAL A 124 22.31 16.88 -4.44
CA VAL A 124 21.23 15.92 -4.16
C VAL A 124 20.14 16.12 -5.23
N VAL A 125 19.62 15.02 -5.77
CA VAL A 125 18.57 14.99 -6.81
C VAL A 125 17.49 13.97 -6.45
N LEU A 126 16.33 14.06 -7.13
CA LEU A 126 15.32 13.01 -7.10
C LEU A 126 15.84 11.79 -7.88
N ALA A 127 15.97 10.66 -7.20
CA ALA A 127 16.30 9.37 -7.81
C ALA A 127 15.12 8.86 -8.64
N ASN A 128 15.40 8.02 -9.65
CA ASN A 128 14.36 7.33 -10.43
C ASN A 128 13.72 6.18 -9.63
N THR A 129 13.07 6.52 -8.52
CA THR A 129 12.41 5.63 -7.54
C THR A 129 11.61 4.50 -8.20
N PHE A 130 10.80 4.82 -9.20
CA PHE A 130 9.93 3.86 -9.89
C PHE A 130 10.64 3.10 -11.01
N GLN A 131 11.77 3.60 -11.52
CA GLN A 131 12.64 2.81 -12.40
C GLN A 131 13.46 1.79 -11.57
N VAL A 132 13.97 2.19 -10.40
CA VAL A 132 14.61 1.29 -9.43
C VAL A 132 13.67 0.13 -9.07
N LEU A 133 12.40 0.43 -8.74
CA LEU A 133 11.38 -0.60 -8.47
C LEU A 133 11.11 -1.55 -9.67
N GLU A 134 11.37 -1.13 -10.91
CA GLU A 134 11.31 -2.00 -12.10
C GLU A 134 12.55 -2.89 -12.21
N GLU A 135 13.73 -2.28 -12.10
CA GLU A 135 15.04 -2.91 -12.27
C GLU A 135 15.35 -3.94 -11.17
N THR A 136 14.75 -3.78 -9.98
CA THR A 136 14.76 -4.79 -8.91
C THR A 136 13.61 -5.80 -9.00
N GLY A 137 12.85 -5.83 -10.11
CA GLY A 137 11.83 -6.85 -10.40
C GLY A 137 10.47 -6.69 -9.71
N ALA A 138 10.20 -5.59 -8.99
CA ALA A 138 8.98 -5.42 -8.19
C ALA A 138 7.70 -5.12 -9.01
N ASN A 139 7.71 -5.34 -10.33
CA ASN A 139 6.56 -5.07 -11.20
C ASN A 139 5.28 -5.83 -10.83
N ALA A 140 5.39 -7.08 -10.34
CA ALA A 140 4.22 -7.83 -9.85
C ALA A 140 3.65 -7.21 -8.56
N PHE A 141 4.53 -6.77 -7.65
CA PHE A 141 4.15 -6.05 -6.44
C PHE A 141 3.47 -4.71 -6.76
N LEU A 142 4.04 -3.92 -7.67
CA LEU A 142 3.46 -2.64 -8.13
C LEU A 142 2.07 -2.82 -8.76
N GLN A 143 1.86 -3.86 -9.58
CA GLN A 143 0.54 -4.17 -10.12
C GLN A 143 -0.46 -4.50 -9.00
N SER A 144 -0.04 -5.19 -7.92
CA SER A 144 -0.90 -5.43 -6.76
C SER A 144 -1.22 -4.16 -5.94
N ARG A 145 -0.39 -3.11 -6.06
CA ARG A 145 -0.66 -1.74 -5.56
C ARG A 145 -1.40 -0.85 -6.58
N GLY A 146 -1.83 -1.40 -7.71
CA GLY A 146 -2.57 -0.67 -8.74
C GLY A 146 -1.70 0.29 -9.57
N ILE A 147 -0.47 -0.12 -9.89
CA ILE A 147 0.51 0.66 -10.64
C ILE A 147 1.05 -0.22 -11.77
N GLY A 148 0.92 0.22 -13.02
CA GLY A 148 1.33 -0.58 -14.17
C GLY A 148 2.84 -0.84 -14.22
N GLY A 149 3.22 -1.95 -14.86
CA GLY A 149 4.60 -2.15 -15.33
C GLY A 149 5.03 -1.06 -16.31
N GLY A 150 6.32 -0.91 -16.54
CA GLY A 150 6.85 -0.09 -17.64
C GLY A 150 6.44 -0.66 -19.00
N GLU A 151 6.30 0.22 -19.97
CA GLU A 151 6.08 -0.08 -21.38
C GLU A 151 7.38 0.21 -22.16
N ASP A 152 7.63 -0.59 -23.20
CA ASP A 152 8.81 -0.50 -24.05
C ASP A 152 8.59 0.58 -25.12
N ASP A 153 9.36 1.68 -25.03
CA ASP A 153 9.25 2.82 -25.97
C ASP A 153 9.87 2.54 -27.35
N ARG A 154 10.69 1.48 -27.48
CA ARG A 154 11.36 1.03 -28.71
C ARG A 154 12.21 2.09 -29.43
N ALA A 155 12.55 3.19 -28.76
CA ALA A 155 13.26 4.28 -29.41
C ALA A 155 14.76 4.00 -29.50
N SER A 156 15.32 4.18 -30.69
CA SER A 156 16.77 4.10 -30.96
C SER A 156 17.56 5.34 -30.52
N SER A 157 16.92 6.31 -29.84
CA SER A 157 17.54 7.56 -29.38
C SER A 157 16.79 8.17 -28.19
N PHE A 158 17.49 8.96 -27.39
CA PHE A 158 16.91 9.62 -26.21
C PHE A 158 15.75 10.56 -26.57
N ASP A 159 15.90 11.41 -27.60
CA ASP A 159 14.84 12.34 -28.02
C ASP A 159 13.63 11.57 -28.60
N GLY A 160 13.87 10.41 -29.21
CA GLY A 160 12.81 9.47 -29.60
C GLY A 160 12.07 8.91 -28.37
N ALA A 161 12.78 8.46 -27.35
CA ALA A 161 12.20 7.95 -26.11
C ALA A 161 11.39 9.04 -25.39
N VAL A 162 11.93 10.26 -25.27
CA VAL A 162 11.18 11.43 -24.76
C VAL A 162 9.89 11.65 -25.55
N SER A 163 9.95 11.61 -26.89
CA SER A 163 8.79 11.85 -27.76
C SER A 163 7.71 10.77 -27.63
N VAL A 164 8.10 9.49 -27.63
CA VAL A 164 7.16 8.36 -27.46
C VAL A 164 6.54 8.36 -26.07
N ARG A 165 7.35 8.54 -25.03
CA ARG A 165 6.90 8.44 -23.64
C ARG A 165 6.01 9.61 -23.23
N LEU A 166 6.25 10.80 -23.76
CA LEU A 166 5.34 11.93 -23.56
C LEU A 166 4.00 11.76 -24.31
N ALA A 167 3.95 10.97 -25.39
CA ALA A 167 2.69 10.63 -26.07
C ALA A 167 1.79 9.71 -25.23
N TRP A 168 2.33 8.99 -24.23
CA TRP A 168 1.54 8.18 -23.29
C TRP A 168 0.70 9.01 -22.31
N LEU A 169 0.77 10.35 -22.32
CA LEU A 169 -0.06 11.24 -21.49
C LEU A 169 -1.51 11.34 -22.01
N GLU A 170 -2.18 10.21 -22.16
CA GLU A 170 -3.51 10.08 -22.77
C GLU A 170 -4.65 10.59 -21.87
N ASP A 171 -4.49 10.49 -20.55
CA ASP A 171 -5.45 10.99 -19.57
C ASP A 171 -5.23 12.50 -19.34
N LYS A 172 -6.18 13.32 -19.79
CA LYS A 172 -6.05 14.78 -19.83
C LYS A 172 -5.81 15.41 -18.46
N GLU A 173 -6.38 14.85 -17.41
CA GLU A 173 -6.26 15.40 -16.05
C GLU A 173 -4.93 14.99 -15.41
N LEU A 174 -4.46 13.76 -15.63
CA LEU A 174 -3.10 13.35 -15.26
C LEU A 174 -2.04 14.12 -16.06
N ALA A 175 -2.25 14.34 -17.35
CA ALA A 175 -1.38 15.16 -18.21
C ALA A 175 -1.32 16.62 -17.73
N LYS A 176 -2.47 17.20 -17.38
CA LYS A 176 -2.55 18.54 -16.78
C LYS A 176 -1.83 18.60 -15.43
N TYR A 177 -2.08 17.64 -14.54
CA TYR A 177 -1.42 17.57 -13.23
C TYR A 177 0.09 17.44 -13.39
N PHE A 178 0.58 16.59 -14.30
CA PHE A 178 2.00 16.49 -14.63
C PHE A 178 2.58 17.84 -15.08
N MET A 179 1.92 18.54 -16.00
CA MET A 179 2.36 19.86 -16.46
C MET A 179 2.38 20.92 -15.34
N ASP A 180 1.31 21.02 -14.55
CA ASP A 180 1.16 22.03 -13.51
C ASP A 180 2.05 21.73 -12.29
N TYR A 181 1.96 20.51 -11.74
CA TYR A 181 2.61 20.11 -10.48
C TYR A 181 4.09 19.76 -10.64
N CYS A 182 4.46 19.08 -11.73
CA CYS A 182 5.86 18.71 -11.94
C CYS A 182 6.67 19.82 -12.62
N GLY A 183 6.06 20.59 -13.51
CA GLY A 183 6.76 21.54 -14.39
C GLY A 183 6.40 23.01 -14.24
N GLU A 184 5.44 23.39 -13.38
CA GLU A 184 4.93 24.78 -13.28
C GLU A 184 4.47 25.33 -14.66
N GLY A 185 3.96 24.45 -15.53
CA GLY A 185 3.57 24.74 -16.91
C GLY A 185 4.69 24.52 -17.95
N VAL A 186 5.92 24.21 -17.54
CA VAL A 186 7.06 23.94 -18.44
C VAL A 186 7.28 22.43 -18.61
N LEU A 187 7.00 21.92 -19.81
CA LEU A 187 7.08 20.49 -20.15
C LEU A 187 8.46 19.87 -19.88
N LYS A 188 9.54 20.61 -20.15
CA LYS A 188 10.90 20.13 -19.88
C LYS A 188 11.14 19.92 -18.40
N ASP A 189 10.67 20.85 -17.57
CA ASP A 189 10.88 20.81 -16.14
C ASP A 189 9.99 19.72 -15.51
N ALA A 190 8.80 19.47 -16.06
CA ALA A 190 7.92 18.37 -15.67
C ALA A 190 8.61 17.00 -15.72
N TRP A 191 9.21 16.63 -16.86
CA TRP A 191 9.95 15.36 -16.95
C TRP A 191 11.34 15.41 -16.30
N ALA A 192 11.99 16.57 -16.26
CA ALA A 192 13.25 16.74 -15.52
C ALA A 192 13.06 16.65 -13.99
N PHE A 193 11.82 16.70 -13.50
CA PHE A 193 11.45 16.65 -12.09
C PHE A 193 10.75 15.34 -11.70
N CYS A 194 9.62 14.98 -12.31
CA CYS A 194 8.88 13.74 -12.06
C CYS A 194 9.36 12.52 -12.87
N GLY A 195 10.28 12.72 -13.82
CA GLY A 195 10.68 11.72 -14.79
C GLY A 195 9.74 11.65 -16.00
N LEU A 196 10.16 10.94 -17.04
CA LEU A 196 9.28 10.61 -18.16
C LEU A 196 8.19 9.62 -17.71
N PRO A 197 6.99 9.64 -18.33
CA PRO A 197 6.01 8.56 -18.17
C PRO A 197 6.66 7.21 -18.45
N MET A 198 6.26 6.17 -17.72
CA MET A 198 6.73 4.80 -17.89
C MET A 198 5.69 3.91 -18.58
N ASN A 199 4.44 4.33 -18.66
CA ASN A 199 3.36 3.60 -19.32
C ASN A 199 2.19 4.53 -19.71
N THR A 200 1.30 4.01 -20.56
CA THR A 200 -0.06 4.53 -20.76
C THR A 200 -0.90 4.43 -19.48
N PRO A 201 -1.84 5.37 -19.25
CA PRO A 201 -2.69 5.39 -18.07
C PRO A 201 -3.74 4.28 -18.12
N ARG A 202 -3.92 3.53 -17.01
CA ARG A 202 -4.83 2.37 -16.96
C ARG A 202 -5.72 2.42 -15.72
N LEU A 203 -6.98 2.00 -15.87
CA LEU A 203 -7.94 1.90 -14.76
C LEU A 203 -7.60 0.68 -13.89
N PHE A 204 -7.26 0.89 -12.62
CA PHE A 204 -7.01 -0.17 -11.65
C PHE A 204 -8.18 -0.29 -10.66
N PHE A 205 -8.54 -1.55 -10.35
CA PHE A 205 -9.57 -1.97 -9.41
C PHE A 205 -10.97 -1.33 -9.59
N GLY A 206 -11.21 -0.66 -10.73
CA GLY A 206 -12.41 0.16 -10.98
C GLY A 206 -12.46 1.49 -10.20
N GLN A 207 -11.41 1.85 -9.45
CA GLN A 207 -11.42 2.98 -8.50
C GLN A 207 -10.63 4.20 -8.96
N TYR A 208 -9.52 3.99 -9.68
CA TYR A 208 -8.65 5.08 -10.14
C TYR A 208 -7.90 4.73 -11.44
N VAL A 209 -7.66 5.75 -12.26
CA VAL A 209 -6.74 5.68 -13.39
C VAL A 209 -5.33 5.96 -12.88
N SER A 210 -4.42 5.00 -13.04
CA SER A 210 -3.04 5.06 -12.56
C SER A 210 -2.09 5.30 -13.74
N GLN A 211 -1.12 6.20 -13.57
CA GLN A 211 0.00 6.37 -14.49
C GLN A 211 1.32 6.47 -13.73
N ARG A 212 2.34 5.75 -14.22
CA ARG A 212 3.68 5.67 -13.63
C ARG A 212 4.62 6.61 -14.38
N PHE A 213 5.53 7.23 -13.65
CA PHE A 213 6.65 8.04 -14.15
C PHE A 213 7.94 7.52 -13.50
N GLN A 214 9.12 7.91 -13.98
CA GLN A 214 10.37 7.35 -13.42
C GLN A 214 10.56 7.63 -11.92
N ARG A 215 9.91 8.65 -11.34
CA ARG A 215 10.15 9.11 -9.96
C ARG A 215 8.91 9.14 -9.07
N LEU A 216 7.70 9.14 -9.63
CA LEU A 216 6.44 8.99 -8.90
C LEU A 216 5.42 8.19 -9.71
N ALA A 217 4.30 7.83 -9.07
CA ALA A 217 3.08 7.42 -9.76
C ALA A 217 1.91 8.32 -9.31
N LEU A 218 0.99 8.59 -10.24
CA LEU A 218 -0.22 9.37 -10.01
C LEU A 218 -1.45 8.47 -10.13
N GLN A 219 -2.43 8.66 -9.26
CA GLN A 219 -3.71 7.96 -9.28
C GLN A 219 -4.85 8.99 -9.32
N ARG A 220 -5.58 9.05 -10.44
CA ARG A 220 -6.78 9.86 -10.60
C ARG A 220 -8.03 9.07 -10.26
N TRP A 221 -8.70 9.43 -9.18
CA TRP A 221 -9.87 8.74 -8.67
C TRP A 221 -11.09 8.93 -9.59
N VAL A 222 -11.79 7.85 -9.91
CA VAL A 222 -13.03 7.90 -10.72
C VAL A 222 -14.30 7.80 -9.87
N ALA A 223 -14.15 7.47 -8.58
CA ALA A 223 -15.18 7.49 -7.55
C ALA A 223 -14.60 8.12 -6.27
N ASP A 224 -15.44 8.35 -5.26
CA ASP A 224 -14.96 8.75 -3.93
C ASP A 224 -14.11 7.62 -3.30
N GLY A 225 -12.98 7.99 -2.71
CA GLY A 225 -11.98 7.08 -2.18
C GLY A 225 -11.87 7.10 -0.64
N PRO A 226 -11.01 6.24 -0.07
CA PRO A 226 -10.79 6.19 1.38
C PRO A 226 -10.28 7.53 1.92
N GLY A 227 -10.61 7.86 3.16
CA GLY A 227 -10.10 9.07 3.82
C GLY A 227 -10.65 10.40 3.27
N GLY A 228 -11.75 10.37 2.51
CA GLY A 228 -12.46 11.57 2.05
C GLY A 228 -12.04 12.08 0.66
N ILE A 229 -11.19 11.33 -0.06
CA ILE A 229 -10.85 11.60 -1.46
C ILE A 229 -12.13 11.65 -2.30
N LYS A 230 -12.20 12.61 -3.23
CA LYS A 230 -13.36 12.78 -4.11
C LYS A 230 -13.08 12.29 -5.52
N ALA A 231 -14.13 11.84 -6.20
CA ALA A 231 -14.09 11.56 -7.64
C ALA A 231 -13.48 12.76 -8.40
N GLY A 232 -12.50 12.49 -9.27
CA GLY A 232 -11.72 13.51 -9.98
C GLY A 232 -10.41 13.93 -9.29
N ALA A 233 -10.23 13.67 -7.99
CA ALA A 233 -8.99 14.00 -7.29
C ALA A 233 -7.80 13.17 -7.79
N ILE A 234 -6.60 13.75 -7.75
CA ILE A 234 -5.33 13.10 -8.12
C ILE A 234 -4.47 12.98 -6.87
N THR A 235 -4.11 11.75 -6.52
CA THR A 235 -3.23 11.42 -5.40
C THR A 235 -1.87 10.95 -5.90
N ILE A 236 -0.80 11.43 -5.27
CA ILE A 236 0.57 10.93 -5.49
C ILE A 236 0.78 9.68 -4.65
N VAL A 237 1.39 8.66 -5.24
CA VAL A 237 1.76 7.42 -4.55
C VAL A 237 3.06 7.61 -3.75
N ASN A 238 3.10 7.06 -2.55
CA ASN A 238 4.29 7.03 -1.68
C ASN A 238 5.41 6.10 -2.22
N GLY A 239 6.16 6.56 -3.22
CA GLY A 239 7.23 5.77 -3.87
C GLY A 239 8.37 5.31 -2.94
N GLY A 240 8.66 6.05 -1.88
CA GLY A 240 9.68 5.65 -0.89
C GLY A 240 9.17 4.68 0.18
N ASP A 241 7.87 4.68 0.47
CA ASP A 241 7.26 3.60 1.26
C ASP A 241 7.25 2.28 0.48
N LEU A 242 6.94 2.33 -0.83
CA LEU A 242 6.96 1.15 -1.71
C LEU A 242 8.32 0.45 -1.77
N LEU A 243 9.44 1.16 -1.63
CA LEU A 243 10.77 0.54 -1.54
C LEU A 243 10.92 -0.36 -0.30
N LYS A 244 10.28 0.00 0.82
CA LYS A 244 10.25 -0.81 2.05
C LYS A 244 9.28 -1.98 1.90
N GLU A 245 8.08 -1.71 1.41
CA GLU A 245 7.03 -2.74 1.22
C GLU A 245 7.46 -3.84 0.23
N ALA A 246 8.21 -3.49 -0.81
CA ALA A 246 8.79 -4.43 -1.78
C ALA A 246 10.08 -5.13 -1.27
N ALA A 247 10.48 -4.91 0.00
CA ALA A 247 11.71 -5.42 0.60
C ALA A 247 13.03 -5.05 -0.13
N ILE A 248 13.02 -3.98 -0.93
CA ILE A 248 14.20 -3.45 -1.65
C ILE A 248 15.07 -2.60 -0.72
N LEU A 249 14.43 -1.82 0.15
CA LEU A 249 15.07 -0.98 1.16
C LEU A 249 14.78 -1.56 2.55
N THR A 250 15.78 -2.23 3.12
CA THR A 250 15.66 -3.02 4.36
C THR A 250 16.86 -2.80 5.29
N GLY A 251 16.86 -3.47 6.45
CA GLY A 251 17.98 -3.44 7.39
C GLY A 251 18.13 -2.12 8.17
N PRO A 252 19.34 -1.76 8.61
CA PRO A 252 19.56 -0.65 9.55
C PRO A 252 19.02 0.71 9.08
N ALA A 253 19.01 0.97 7.76
CA ALA A 253 18.54 2.26 7.24
C ALA A 253 17.06 2.53 7.52
N VAL A 254 16.21 1.49 7.59
CA VAL A 254 14.76 1.60 7.87
C VAL A 254 14.42 1.31 9.34
N THR A 255 15.42 1.42 10.22
CA THR A 255 15.23 1.33 11.68
C THR A 255 15.16 2.75 12.25
N PRO A 256 14.02 3.19 12.82
CA PRO A 256 13.93 4.46 13.51
C PRO A 256 14.88 4.49 14.71
N HIS A 257 15.60 5.60 14.86
CA HIS A 257 16.70 5.75 15.81
C HIS A 257 16.56 7.02 16.67
N PRO A 258 17.28 7.13 17.81
CA PRO A 258 17.34 8.38 18.56
C PRO A 258 18.05 9.48 17.76
N LYS A 259 17.66 10.74 17.96
CA LYS A 259 18.32 11.93 17.40
C LYS A 259 19.85 11.89 17.53
N GLY A 260 20.54 12.17 16.43
CA GLY A 260 22.01 12.20 16.37
C GLY A 260 22.67 10.82 16.47
N LYS A 261 21.90 9.73 16.37
CA LYS A 261 22.39 8.34 16.47
C LYS A 261 21.84 7.45 15.33
N PRO A 262 22.01 7.83 14.04
CA PRO A 262 21.60 6.98 12.92
C PRO A 262 22.31 5.61 12.98
N PRO A 263 21.64 4.51 12.60
CA PRO A 263 22.22 3.17 12.73
C PRO A 263 23.48 2.99 11.88
N THR A 264 24.61 2.71 12.53
CA THR A 264 25.90 2.50 11.85
C THR A 264 25.96 1.10 11.22
N GLY A 265 25.52 0.99 9.98
CA GLY A 265 25.63 -0.24 9.19
C GLY A 265 25.25 -0.02 7.73
N LEU A 266 25.75 -0.87 6.84
CA LEU A 266 25.33 -0.88 5.44
C LEU A 266 23.93 -1.49 5.35
N ALA A 267 22.91 -0.67 5.10
CA ALA A 267 21.80 -1.16 4.30
C ALA A 267 22.30 -1.26 2.86
N GLN A 268 22.18 -2.44 2.25
CA GLN A 268 22.37 -2.58 0.82
C GLN A 268 21.01 -2.45 0.15
N ILE A 269 20.89 -1.51 -0.80
CA ILE A 269 19.94 -1.74 -1.89
C ILE A 269 20.54 -2.87 -2.71
N SER A 270 19.79 -3.96 -2.92
CA SER A 270 20.12 -4.92 -3.98
C SER A 270 19.71 -4.36 -5.35
N LEU A 271 20.27 -3.20 -5.72
CA LEU A 271 20.28 -2.73 -7.11
C LEU A 271 21.09 -3.74 -7.91
N VAL A 272 20.50 -4.28 -8.98
CA VAL A 272 21.17 -5.24 -9.87
C VAL A 272 22.13 -4.48 -10.79
N THR A 273 23.25 -4.03 -10.22
CA THR A 273 24.35 -3.39 -10.94
C THR A 273 25.21 -4.43 -11.67
N ASP A 274 24.59 -5.19 -12.58
CA ASP A 274 25.31 -5.96 -13.58
C ASP A 274 24.46 -6.15 -14.86
N ILE A 275 24.52 -5.18 -15.77
CA ILE A 275 24.04 -5.34 -17.16
C ILE A 275 25.17 -6.03 -17.97
N GLY A 276 25.65 -7.15 -17.42
CA GLY A 276 26.88 -7.84 -17.80
C GLY A 276 26.63 -9.11 -18.62
N ALA A 277 26.24 -8.91 -19.89
CA ALA A 277 25.90 -9.95 -20.88
C ALA A 277 24.64 -10.80 -20.55
N ALA A 278 23.83 -11.07 -21.58
CA ALA A 278 22.65 -11.91 -21.44
C ALA A 278 23.06 -13.39 -21.27
N PRO A 279 22.61 -14.11 -20.23
CA PRO A 279 22.87 -15.54 -20.10
C PRO A 279 22.07 -16.32 -21.15
N THR A 280 22.76 -16.93 -22.11
CA THR A 280 22.16 -17.87 -23.05
C THR A 280 21.57 -19.05 -22.29
N ALA A 281 20.25 -19.23 -22.36
CA ALA A 281 19.56 -20.32 -21.68
C ALA A 281 20.00 -21.69 -22.21
N ALA A 282 20.81 -22.40 -21.43
CA ALA A 282 21.15 -23.80 -21.69
C ALA A 282 19.91 -24.68 -21.44
N ALA A 283 19.31 -25.19 -22.50
CA ALA A 283 18.09 -25.98 -22.41
C ALA A 283 18.34 -27.39 -21.85
N ALA A 284 17.55 -27.79 -20.85
CA ALA A 284 17.33 -29.19 -20.49
C ALA A 284 16.03 -29.69 -21.18
N PRO A 285 15.95 -30.95 -21.61
CA PRO A 285 14.95 -31.38 -22.59
C PRO A 285 13.57 -31.64 -22.00
N VAL A 286 12.53 -31.12 -22.67
CA VAL A 286 11.13 -31.56 -22.49
C VAL A 286 10.79 -32.57 -23.60
N ALA A 287 10.09 -33.64 -23.24
CA ALA A 287 9.74 -34.72 -24.18
C ALA A 287 8.78 -34.25 -25.29
N GLN A 288 8.95 -34.83 -26.48
CA GLN A 288 8.16 -34.46 -27.67
C GLN A 288 6.76 -35.10 -27.66
N ALA A 289 5.76 -34.32 -28.07
CA ALA A 289 4.46 -34.80 -28.52
C ALA A 289 4.29 -34.54 -30.04
N PRO A 290 3.45 -35.29 -30.76
CA PRO A 290 3.56 -35.38 -32.23
C PRO A 290 3.15 -34.12 -33.01
N VAL A 291 3.83 -33.93 -34.15
CA VAL A 291 3.60 -32.84 -35.10
C VAL A 291 2.30 -33.04 -35.89
N GLN A 292 1.48 -32.00 -36.01
CA GLN A 292 0.47 -31.87 -37.09
C GLN A 292 1.00 -31.00 -38.23
N ALA A 293 0.60 -31.31 -39.46
CA ALA A 293 1.10 -30.68 -40.68
C ALA A 293 0.54 -29.25 -40.89
N PRO A 294 1.27 -28.36 -41.58
CA PRO A 294 0.85 -26.97 -41.80
C PRO A 294 -0.30 -26.85 -42.81
N ALA A 295 -1.21 -25.89 -42.54
CA ALA A 295 -2.27 -25.49 -43.45
C ALA A 295 -1.76 -24.51 -44.54
N PRO A 296 -2.40 -24.45 -45.73
CA PRO A 296 -1.98 -23.59 -46.84
C PRO A 296 -2.20 -22.08 -46.58
N PRO A 297 -1.47 -21.20 -47.30
CA PRO A 297 -1.48 -19.75 -47.07
C PRO A 297 -2.77 -19.07 -47.57
N ALA A 298 -3.16 -17.99 -46.88
CA ALA A 298 -4.28 -17.12 -47.26
C ALA A 298 -3.86 -16.07 -48.33
N PRO A 299 -4.78 -15.60 -49.19
CA PRO A 299 -4.48 -14.66 -50.27
C PRO A 299 -4.28 -13.20 -49.80
N ALA A 300 -3.68 -12.39 -50.68
CA ALA A 300 -3.27 -11.01 -50.41
C ALA A 300 -4.45 -10.00 -50.26
N PRO A 301 -4.26 -8.90 -49.51
CA PRO A 301 -5.31 -7.91 -49.25
C PRO A 301 -5.66 -7.04 -50.47
N ALA A 302 -6.93 -6.66 -50.58
CA ALA A 302 -7.45 -5.80 -51.63
C ALA A 302 -7.24 -4.29 -51.35
N LYS A 303 -7.33 -3.49 -52.42
CA LYS A 303 -7.10 -2.03 -52.43
C LYS A 303 -8.22 -1.27 -51.69
N PRO A 304 -7.93 -0.20 -50.93
CA PRO A 304 -8.95 0.52 -50.15
C PRO A 304 -9.94 1.32 -51.02
N THR A 305 -11.19 1.34 -50.58
CA THR A 305 -12.31 2.12 -51.13
C THR A 305 -12.58 3.34 -50.21
N PRO A 306 -13.05 4.50 -50.72
CA PRO A 306 -13.22 5.70 -49.91
C PRO A 306 -14.21 5.57 -48.74
N ALA A 307 -13.96 6.30 -47.66
CA ALA A 307 -14.81 6.32 -46.46
C ALA A 307 -16.12 7.12 -46.69
N PRO A 308 -17.24 6.74 -46.04
CA PRO A 308 -18.47 7.54 -46.04
C PRO A 308 -18.29 8.90 -45.34
N VAL A 309 -18.99 9.92 -45.83
CA VAL A 309 -19.04 11.25 -45.21
C VAL A 309 -19.88 11.22 -43.92
N ALA A 310 -19.41 11.89 -42.87
CA ALA A 310 -20.10 11.96 -41.59
C ALA A 310 -21.39 12.82 -41.67
N PRO A 311 -22.51 12.39 -41.04
CA PRO A 311 -23.71 13.23 -40.89
C PRO A 311 -23.47 14.46 -40.00
N ALA A 312 -24.26 15.52 -40.24
CA ALA A 312 -24.28 16.73 -39.41
C ALA A 312 -24.86 16.46 -37.99
N PRO A 313 -24.50 17.26 -36.97
CA PRO A 313 -24.95 17.03 -35.58
C PRO A 313 -26.46 17.24 -35.41
N ALA A 314 -27.09 16.36 -34.64
CA ALA A 314 -28.51 16.44 -34.29
C ALA A 314 -28.77 17.44 -33.13
N PRO A 315 -30.00 17.98 -32.98
CA PRO A 315 -30.32 18.94 -31.93
C PRO A 315 -30.27 18.37 -30.51
N VAL A 316 -29.98 19.24 -29.54
CA VAL A 316 -29.98 18.90 -28.10
C VAL A 316 -31.42 18.68 -27.62
N SER A 317 -31.63 17.68 -26.75
CA SER A 317 -32.89 17.45 -26.02
C SER A 317 -32.63 16.79 -24.66
N PRO A 318 -33.57 16.90 -23.69
CA PRO A 318 -33.18 17.12 -22.30
C PRO A 318 -33.11 15.86 -21.41
N ALA A 319 -32.45 16.07 -20.25
CA ALA A 319 -32.58 15.37 -18.97
C ALA A 319 -32.74 13.83 -18.98
N SER A 320 -31.71 13.13 -18.47
CA SER A 320 -31.75 11.69 -18.23
C SER A 320 -32.94 11.26 -17.35
N PRO A 321 -33.71 10.23 -17.76
CA PRO A 321 -34.65 9.56 -16.88
C PRO A 321 -33.94 8.96 -15.65
N GLY A 322 -34.62 8.95 -14.51
CA GLY A 322 -34.10 8.33 -13.28
C GLY A 322 -33.90 6.81 -13.44
N VAL A 323 -32.99 6.24 -12.65
CA VAL A 323 -32.67 4.81 -12.66
C VAL A 323 -33.93 3.99 -12.34
N ALA A 324 -34.43 3.27 -13.33
CA ALA A 324 -35.51 2.31 -13.12
C ALA A 324 -35.01 1.16 -12.23
N ALA A 325 -35.71 0.88 -11.14
CA ALA A 325 -35.41 -0.27 -10.30
C ALA A 325 -35.56 -1.57 -11.11
N LEU A 326 -34.58 -2.46 -11.00
CA LEU A 326 -34.63 -3.78 -11.64
C LEU A 326 -35.85 -4.56 -11.13
N ALA A 327 -36.63 -5.12 -12.05
CA ALA A 327 -37.79 -5.93 -11.71
C ALA A 327 -37.36 -7.17 -10.90
N PRO A 328 -38.09 -7.54 -9.83
CA PRO A 328 -37.71 -8.68 -9.00
C PRO A 328 -37.81 -10.00 -9.77
N ILE A 329 -36.83 -10.87 -9.59
CA ILE A 329 -36.78 -12.20 -10.22
C ILE A 329 -37.93 -13.06 -9.65
N PRO A 330 -38.87 -13.56 -10.48
CA PRO A 330 -39.96 -14.42 -10.00
C PRO A 330 -39.43 -15.67 -9.29
N GLY A 331 -39.89 -15.89 -8.06
CA GLY A 331 -39.45 -17.01 -7.21
C GLY A 331 -38.25 -16.74 -6.31
N MET A 332 -37.57 -15.59 -6.43
CA MET A 332 -36.56 -15.19 -5.44
C MET A 332 -37.25 -14.70 -4.16
N VAL A 333 -37.49 -15.63 -3.23
CA VAL A 333 -37.78 -15.29 -1.83
C VAL A 333 -36.52 -14.63 -1.26
N LEU A 334 -36.56 -13.30 -1.10
CA LEU A 334 -35.54 -12.58 -0.34
C LEU A 334 -35.43 -13.22 1.05
N PRO A 335 -34.22 -13.48 1.57
CA PRO A 335 -34.07 -13.96 2.94
C PRO A 335 -34.74 -12.96 3.91
N PRO A 336 -35.29 -13.43 5.04
CA PRO A 336 -35.93 -12.56 6.01
C PRO A 336 -34.98 -11.43 6.41
N GLY A 337 -35.54 -10.22 6.57
CA GLY A 337 -34.77 -9.00 6.83
C GLY A 337 -33.80 -9.15 8.01
N ARG A 338 -32.66 -8.46 7.92
CA ARG A 338 -31.47 -8.60 8.77
C ARG A 338 -31.80 -9.09 10.20
N THR A 339 -31.36 -10.30 10.52
CA THR A 339 -31.58 -10.96 11.82
C THR A 339 -30.90 -10.26 13.01
N LEU A 340 -30.02 -9.30 12.71
CA LEU A 340 -29.43 -8.36 13.65
C LEU A 340 -29.67 -6.92 13.14
N PRO A 341 -29.94 -5.95 14.03
CA PRO A 341 -30.08 -4.55 13.63
C PRO A 341 -28.74 -4.01 13.10
N MET A 342 -28.81 -2.87 12.39
CA MET A 342 -27.61 -2.20 11.89
C MET A 342 -26.82 -1.61 13.06
N HIS A 343 -25.57 -2.02 13.20
CA HIS A 343 -24.62 -1.49 14.19
C HIS A 343 -23.49 -0.71 13.50
N PHE A 344 -22.87 0.18 14.27
CA PHE A 344 -21.77 1.04 13.82
C PHE A 344 -20.69 1.12 14.93
N GLY A 345 -19.45 1.35 14.51
CA GLY A 345 -18.28 1.43 15.37
C GLY A 345 -17.02 1.68 14.55
N TYR A 346 -15.86 1.60 15.19
CA TYR A 346 -14.56 1.91 14.57
C TYR A 346 -13.58 0.75 14.68
N GLN A 347 -12.73 0.60 13.66
CA GLN A 347 -11.46 -0.11 13.79
C GLN A 347 -10.43 0.84 14.40
N GLY A 348 -9.58 0.32 15.28
CA GLY A 348 -8.45 1.04 15.86
C GLY A 348 -7.31 0.10 16.21
N ASP A 349 -6.10 0.65 16.37
CA ASP A 349 -5.04 -0.06 17.08
C ASP A 349 -5.20 0.21 18.58
N PHE A 350 -5.71 -0.78 19.29
CA PHE A 350 -5.83 -0.73 20.74
C PHE A 350 -4.60 -1.37 21.44
N PHE A 351 -3.60 -1.92 20.73
CA PHE A 351 -2.43 -2.48 21.42
C PHE A 351 -1.59 -1.38 22.09
N ASN A 352 -1.37 -0.25 21.41
CA ASN A 352 -0.83 0.97 22.01
C ASN A 352 -1.78 1.51 23.11
N PRO A 353 -1.37 1.59 24.39
CA PRO A 353 -2.25 2.04 25.48
C PRO A 353 -2.71 3.51 25.37
N GLN A 354 -1.90 4.38 24.77
CA GLN A 354 -2.28 5.79 24.58
C GLN A 354 -3.35 5.94 23.49
N VAL A 355 -3.20 5.21 22.38
CA VAL A 355 -4.21 5.16 21.32
C VAL A 355 -5.46 4.44 21.80
N ARG A 356 -5.32 3.35 22.58
CA ARG A 356 -6.46 2.63 23.18
C ARG A 356 -7.34 3.51 24.04
N THR A 357 -6.73 4.28 24.94
CA THR A 357 -7.47 5.19 25.85
C THR A 357 -8.27 6.21 25.04
N ARG A 358 -7.60 6.93 24.13
CA ARG A 358 -8.23 7.95 23.26
C ARG A 358 -9.26 7.36 22.30
N GLY A 359 -9.03 6.14 21.80
CA GLY A 359 -9.93 5.41 20.91
C GLY A 359 -11.22 5.01 21.63
N ILE A 360 -11.12 4.48 22.84
CA ILE A 360 -12.27 4.20 23.72
C ILE A 360 -13.10 5.48 23.95
N GLU A 361 -12.43 6.57 24.33
CA GLU A 361 -13.09 7.87 24.56
C GLU A 361 -13.77 8.37 23.29
N ALA A 362 -13.11 8.31 22.13
CA ALA A 362 -13.67 8.76 20.85
C ALA A 362 -14.88 7.92 20.40
N ILE A 363 -14.85 6.60 20.59
CA ILE A 363 -15.99 5.71 20.28
C ILE A 363 -17.20 6.08 21.14
N GLN A 364 -16.99 6.24 22.46
CA GLN A 364 -18.04 6.59 23.41
C GLN A 364 -18.60 8.00 23.17
N GLN A 365 -17.75 9.01 22.96
CA GLN A 365 -18.16 10.39 22.68
C GLN A 365 -18.94 10.51 21.36
N SER A 366 -18.62 9.67 20.38
CA SER A 366 -19.34 9.58 19.10
C SER A 366 -20.67 8.81 19.21
N GLY A 367 -21.03 8.29 20.38
CA GLY A 367 -22.26 7.53 20.62
C GLY A 367 -22.28 6.11 20.04
N PHE A 368 -21.13 5.62 19.55
CA PHE A 368 -21.01 4.29 18.96
C PHE A 368 -20.62 3.23 20.00
N GLN A 369 -20.88 1.96 19.69
CA GLN A 369 -20.85 0.87 20.68
C GLN A 369 -19.99 -0.33 20.25
N TRP A 370 -19.22 -0.21 19.17
CA TRP A 370 -18.40 -1.29 18.61
C TRP A 370 -16.94 -0.87 18.38
N ALA A 371 -16.03 -1.78 18.69
CA ALA A 371 -14.59 -1.65 18.47
C ALA A 371 -14.06 -2.88 17.70
N LYS A 372 -13.41 -2.67 16.55
CA LYS A 372 -12.72 -3.71 15.76
C LYS A 372 -11.22 -3.65 16.05
N GLN A 373 -10.67 -4.73 16.61
CA GLN A 373 -9.21 -4.94 16.75
C GLN A 373 -8.77 -6.01 15.76
N GLN A 374 -7.68 -5.74 15.02
CA GLN A 374 -7.04 -6.74 14.15
C GLN A 374 -6.04 -7.59 14.96
N VAL A 375 -5.92 -8.86 14.62
CA VAL A 375 -5.15 -9.91 15.29
C VAL A 375 -4.30 -10.60 14.21
N VAL A 376 -3.05 -10.16 14.09
CA VAL A 376 -2.05 -10.71 13.15
C VAL A 376 -1.54 -12.03 13.74
N TRP A 377 -2.04 -13.17 13.24
CA TRP A 377 -1.90 -14.48 13.89
C TRP A 377 -0.44 -14.95 13.99
N SER A 378 0.43 -14.62 13.02
CA SER A 378 1.89 -14.86 13.11
C SER A 378 2.59 -14.23 14.33
N GLN A 379 2.00 -13.20 14.95
CA GLN A 379 2.51 -12.63 16.20
C GLN A 379 2.12 -13.46 17.43
N TYR A 380 1.05 -14.25 17.36
CA TYR A 380 0.51 -15.02 18.49
C TYR A 380 1.04 -16.45 18.55
N GLU A 381 1.12 -17.15 17.41
CA GLU A 381 1.48 -18.56 17.36
C GLU A 381 2.91 -18.77 16.84
N GLN A 382 3.59 -19.77 17.39
CA GLN A 382 4.97 -20.10 17.10
C GLN A 382 5.16 -21.61 17.01
N SER A 383 6.26 -22.07 16.41
CA SER A 383 6.58 -23.50 16.45
C SER A 383 6.93 -23.93 17.88
N SER A 384 6.75 -25.21 18.19
CA SER A 384 7.17 -25.80 19.46
C SER A 384 8.69 -25.69 19.69
N THR A 385 9.48 -25.61 18.60
CA THR A 385 10.93 -25.37 18.65
C THR A 385 11.27 -23.95 19.10
N GLU A 386 10.54 -22.91 18.65
CA GLU A 386 10.73 -21.54 19.13
C GLU A 386 10.22 -21.40 20.58
N CYS A 387 9.08 -22.00 20.89
CA CYS A 387 8.51 -22.09 22.24
C CYS A 387 9.50 -22.66 23.26
N ALA A 388 10.30 -23.67 22.87
CA ALA A 388 11.32 -24.28 23.72
C ALA A 388 12.54 -23.39 23.99
N LYS A 389 12.79 -22.35 23.18
CA LYS A 389 13.87 -21.36 23.42
C LYS A 389 13.47 -20.32 24.46
N GLU A 390 12.20 -19.91 24.46
CA GLU A 390 11.65 -18.93 25.40
C GLU A 390 10.51 -19.52 26.26
N PRO A 391 10.77 -20.51 27.14
CA PRO A 391 9.72 -21.16 27.93
C PRO A 391 8.97 -20.20 28.87
N GLY A 392 9.61 -19.10 29.30
CA GLY A 392 8.94 -18.03 30.08
C GLY A 392 8.03 -17.11 29.25
N ASN A 393 8.12 -17.16 27.92
CA ASN A 393 7.29 -16.41 26.98
C ASN A 393 6.39 -17.33 26.13
N CYS A 394 6.24 -18.60 26.51
CA CYS A 394 5.40 -19.55 25.78
C CYS A 394 4.37 -20.24 26.69
N PHE A 395 3.20 -20.52 26.14
CA PHE A 395 2.28 -21.52 26.68
C PHE A 395 1.78 -22.45 25.57
N ASN A 396 1.51 -23.72 25.93
CA ASN A 396 1.01 -24.73 25.00
C ASN A 396 -0.47 -25.01 25.28
N VAL A 397 -1.27 -25.20 24.22
CA VAL A 397 -2.68 -25.58 24.31
C VAL A 397 -2.95 -26.75 23.37
N VAL A 398 -3.69 -27.76 23.82
CA VAL A 398 -4.18 -28.84 22.95
C VAL A 398 -5.60 -28.50 22.50
N VAL A 399 -5.83 -28.42 21.20
CA VAL A 399 -7.13 -28.13 20.58
C VAL A 399 -7.39 -29.16 19.48
N ASN A 400 -8.53 -29.83 19.53
CA ASN A 400 -8.93 -30.87 18.56
C ASN A 400 -7.84 -31.94 18.27
N GLY A 401 -6.99 -32.24 19.27
CA GLY A 401 -5.89 -33.19 19.18
C GLY A 401 -4.55 -32.61 18.66
N ARG A 402 -4.53 -31.38 18.12
CA ARG A 402 -3.30 -30.66 17.77
C ARG A 402 -2.73 -29.94 18.99
N THR A 403 -1.41 -29.86 19.11
CA THR A 403 -0.73 -29.02 20.12
C THR A 403 -0.26 -27.73 19.45
N HIS A 404 -0.70 -26.60 19.98
CA HIS A 404 -0.34 -25.25 19.52
C HIS A 404 0.51 -24.55 20.57
N SER A 405 1.52 -23.81 20.13
CA SER A 405 2.45 -23.07 21.01
C SER A 405 2.28 -21.57 20.80
N TYR A 406 1.92 -20.83 21.85
CA TYR A 406 1.55 -19.42 21.77
C TYR A 406 2.47 -18.51 22.57
N ARG A 407 2.64 -17.26 22.13
CA ARG A 407 3.43 -16.24 22.81
C ARG A 407 2.66 -15.62 23.96
N THR A 408 3.25 -15.68 25.16
CA THR A 408 2.60 -15.21 26.40
C THR A 408 2.50 -13.68 26.42
N ASN A 409 3.53 -12.97 25.97
CA ASN A 409 3.52 -11.51 25.86
C ASN A 409 2.42 -11.00 24.91
N GLN A 410 2.27 -11.60 23.73
CA GLN A 410 1.29 -11.16 22.73
C GLN A 410 -0.16 -11.38 23.19
N PHE A 411 -0.44 -12.51 23.83
CA PHE A 411 -1.74 -12.71 24.48
C PHE A 411 -1.97 -11.74 25.65
N SER A 412 -0.91 -11.35 26.38
CA SER A 412 -1.02 -10.36 27.47
C SER A 412 -1.39 -8.96 26.96
N TYR A 413 -0.89 -8.55 25.78
CA TYR A 413 -1.33 -7.30 25.14
C TYR A 413 -2.81 -7.35 24.73
N LEU A 414 -3.26 -8.47 24.15
CA LEU A 414 -4.67 -8.66 23.79
C LEU A 414 -5.57 -8.78 25.03
N ASP A 415 -5.10 -9.36 26.14
CA ASP A 415 -5.83 -9.37 27.41
C ASP A 415 -6.10 -7.95 27.92
N ALA A 416 -5.13 -7.04 27.81
CA ALA A 416 -5.29 -5.63 28.18
C ALA A 416 -6.30 -4.90 27.27
N VAL A 417 -6.22 -5.12 25.95
CA VAL A 417 -7.22 -4.62 24.98
C VAL A 417 -8.62 -5.09 25.36
N MET A 418 -8.79 -6.41 25.53
CA MET A 418 -10.08 -7.01 25.82
C MET A 418 -10.61 -6.59 27.20
N ALA A 419 -9.74 -6.35 28.18
CA ALA A 419 -10.14 -5.85 29.50
C ALA A 419 -10.63 -4.39 29.45
N GLU A 420 -9.91 -3.50 28.79
CA GLU A 420 -10.26 -2.06 28.74
C GLU A 420 -11.47 -1.79 27.84
N LEU A 421 -11.57 -2.43 26.66
CA LEU A 421 -12.77 -2.34 25.82
C LEU A 421 -14.02 -2.90 26.53
N SER A 422 -13.89 -4.00 27.28
CA SER A 422 -15.00 -4.53 28.09
C SER A 422 -15.38 -3.60 29.25
N LYS A 423 -14.40 -3.00 29.92
CA LYS A 423 -14.61 -2.01 31.00
C LYS A 423 -15.30 -0.75 30.47
N ALA A 424 -15.05 -0.39 29.21
CA ALA A 424 -15.73 0.68 28.49
C ALA A 424 -17.14 0.30 27.99
N ASN A 425 -17.61 -0.92 28.24
CA ASN A 425 -18.89 -1.47 27.79
C ASN A 425 -19.06 -1.42 26.26
N LEU A 426 -17.96 -1.64 25.51
CA LEU A 426 -17.96 -1.71 24.05
C LEU A 426 -18.10 -3.16 23.58
N ASN A 427 -18.87 -3.37 22.51
CA ASN A 427 -18.95 -4.65 21.82
C ASN A 427 -17.67 -4.85 21.01
N ILE A 428 -16.95 -5.95 21.24
CA ILE A 428 -15.64 -6.17 20.61
C ILE A 428 -15.79 -7.10 19.41
N LEU A 429 -15.28 -6.65 18.26
CA LEU A 429 -15.03 -7.48 17.09
C LEU A 429 -13.52 -7.77 17.01
N LEU A 430 -13.14 -9.05 16.97
CA LEU A 430 -11.78 -9.46 16.66
C LEU A 430 -11.68 -9.88 15.19
N SER A 431 -10.65 -9.41 14.50
CA SER A 431 -10.43 -9.66 13.07
C SER A 431 -9.09 -10.36 12.89
N VAL A 432 -9.09 -11.56 12.32
CA VAL A 432 -7.87 -12.36 12.15
C VAL A 432 -7.29 -12.17 10.75
N VAL A 433 -5.97 -12.05 10.66
CA VAL A 433 -5.21 -11.95 9.40
C VAL A 433 -3.90 -12.72 9.55
N HIS A 434 -3.29 -13.12 8.43
CA HIS A 434 -1.88 -13.50 8.35
C HIS A 434 -1.43 -14.64 9.30
N ALA A 435 -1.52 -15.90 8.84
CA ALA A 435 -1.05 -17.05 9.60
C ALA A 435 0.48 -17.06 9.71
N PRO A 436 1.06 -17.75 10.71
CA PRO A 436 2.50 -17.99 10.77
C PRO A 436 3.01 -18.76 9.53
N ASP A 437 4.21 -18.41 9.05
CA ASP A 437 4.86 -19.02 7.87
C ASP A 437 4.89 -20.56 7.90
N PHE A 438 5.07 -21.15 9.10
CA PHE A 438 5.13 -22.61 9.28
C PHE A 438 3.76 -23.31 9.19
N LEU A 439 2.66 -22.54 9.10
CA LEU A 439 1.30 -23.00 8.82
C LEU A 439 0.79 -22.53 7.45
N ALA A 440 1.49 -21.61 6.78
CA ALA A 440 1.03 -20.93 5.57
C ALA A 440 1.06 -21.81 4.31
N ALA A 441 0.13 -21.55 3.40
CA ALA A 441 0.10 -22.11 2.06
C ALA A 441 1.07 -21.36 1.14
N PRO A 442 1.84 -22.04 0.26
CA PRO A 442 2.81 -21.38 -0.61
C PRO A 442 2.22 -20.23 -1.44
N GLY A 443 2.88 -19.07 -1.38
CA GLY A 443 2.53 -17.87 -2.16
C GLY A 443 1.71 -16.82 -1.42
N GLY A 444 1.28 -17.08 -0.18
CA GLY A 444 0.64 -16.09 0.71
C GLY A 444 0.69 -16.54 2.18
N HIS A 445 -0.08 -15.91 3.05
CA HIS A 445 -0.13 -16.21 4.50
C HIS A 445 -1.43 -16.90 4.97
N SER A 446 -2.33 -17.29 4.07
CA SER A 446 -3.47 -18.17 4.36
C SER A 446 -2.96 -19.53 4.85
N PRO A 447 -3.55 -20.16 5.87
CA PRO A 447 -3.07 -21.46 6.33
C PRO A 447 -3.30 -22.57 5.29
N ALA A 448 -2.35 -23.50 5.18
CA ALA A 448 -2.43 -24.65 4.28
C ALA A 448 -3.46 -25.70 4.72
N ASP A 449 -3.72 -25.78 6.03
CA ASP A 449 -4.78 -26.59 6.63
C ASP A 449 -5.82 -25.64 7.26
N PRO A 450 -7.07 -25.60 6.76
CA PRO A 450 -8.09 -24.67 7.25
C PRO A 450 -8.53 -24.92 8.69
N ASP A 451 -8.23 -26.11 9.24
CA ASP A 451 -8.47 -26.39 10.66
C ASP A 451 -7.49 -25.64 11.58
N GLN A 452 -6.32 -25.21 11.09
CA GLN A 452 -5.38 -24.45 11.92
C GLN A 452 -6.00 -23.13 12.37
N LEU A 453 -6.72 -22.45 11.47
CA LEU A 453 -7.48 -21.24 11.81
C LEU A 453 -8.66 -21.56 12.74
N ARG A 454 -9.38 -22.66 12.50
CA ARG A 454 -10.43 -23.15 13.43
C ARG A 454 -9.89 -23.30 14.84
N ASP A 455 -8.73 -23.93 14.98
CA ASP A 455 -8.13 -24.24 16.27
C ASP A 455 -7.62 -22.95 16.93
N PHE A 456 -7.01 -22.01 16.18
CA PHE A 456 -6.65 -20.67 16.67
C PHE A 456 -7.85 -19.85 17.15
N VAL A 457 -8.91 -19.68 16.32
CA VAL A 457 -10.10 -18.91 16.74
C VAL A 457 -10.83 -19.58 17.91
N THR A 458 -10.72 -20.90 18.06
CA THR A 458 -11.23 -21.64 19.23
C THR A 458 -10.46 -21.24 20.50
N VAL A 459 -9.13 -21.05 20.45
CA VAL A 459 -8.35 -20.53 21.58
C VAL A 459 -8.77 -19.09 21.91
N VAL A 460 -8.81 -18.21 20.91
CA VAL A 460 -9.14 -16.78 21.08
C VAL A 460 -10.54 -16.60 21.67
N VAL A 461 -11.56 -17.28 21.13
CA VAL A 461 -12.95 -17.14 21.60
C VAL A 461 -13.15 -17.76 22.98
N ASN A 462 -12.49 -18.89 23.30
CA ASN A 462 -12.57 -19.43 24.67
C ASN A 462 -11.87 -18.52 25.70
N ARG A 463 -10.72 -17.92 25.36
CA ARG A 463 -10.01 -16.99 26.24
C ARG A 463 -10.82 -15.72 26.54
N TYR A 464 -11.56 -15.22 25.55
CA TYR A 464 -12.34 -13.98 25.66
C TYR A 464 -13.85 -14.21 25.70
N LYS A 465 -14.28 -15.39 26.16
CA LYS A 465 -15.70 -15.78 26.25
C LYS A 465 -16.51 -14.76 27.05
N GLY A 466 -17.64 -14.33 26.50
CA GLY A 466 -18.47 -13.24 27.06
C GLY A 466 -17.92 -11.82 26.93
N LYS A 467 -16.69 -11.61 26.40
CA LYS A 467 -16.10 -10.30 26.08
C LYS A 467 -16.06 -10.03 24.57
N VAL A 468 -15.60 -11.01 23.79
CA VAL A 468 -15.69 -10.95 22.32
C VAL A 468 -17.16 -11.09 21.91
N ARG A 469 -17.64 -10.18 21.05
CA ARG A 469 -19.03 -10.18 20.58
C ARG A 469 -19.15 -10.58 19.10
N ALA A 470 -18.12 -10.30 18.31
CA ALA A 470 -18.00 -10.79 16.94
C ALA A 470 -16.57 -11.24 16.61
N VAL A 471 -16.44 -12.16 15.64
CA VAL A 471 -15.18 -12.51 15.00
C VAL A 471 -15.34 -12.41 13.49
N GLU A 472 -14.43 -11.70 12.85
CA GLU A 472 -14.15 -11.75 11.41
C GLU A 472 -12.97 -12.72 11.22
N PRO A 473 -13.19 -13.99 10.82
CA PRO A 473 -12.16 -15.02 10.95
C PRO A 473 -11.03 -14.92 9.94
N TRP A 474 -11.21 -14.16 8.86
CA TRP A 474 -10.13 -13.82 7.92
C TRP A 474 -10.37 -12.46 7.27
N ASN A 475 -9.33 -11.65 7.22
CA ASN A 475 -9.29 -10.34 6.57
C ASN A 475 -8.45 -10.41 5.28
N GLU A 476 -8.74 -9.54 4.31
CA GLU A 476 -7.89 -9.33 3.11
C GLU A 476 -7.63 -10.58 2.24
N GLN A 477 -8.61 -11.47 2.10
CA GLN A 477 -8.58 -12.59 1.14
C GLN A 477 -8.35 -12.14 -0.33
N ASN A 478 -8.59 -10.86 -0.64
CA ASN A 478 -8.29 -10.28 -1.95
C ASN A 478 -6.82 -9.82 -2.11
N LEU A 479 -5.98 -9.81 -1.08
CA LEU A 479 -4.58 -9.42 -1.20
C LEU A 479 -3.71 -10.63 -1.57
N ALA A 480 -2.87 -10.46 -2.60
CA ALA A 480 -1.97 -11.51 -3.06
C ALA A 480 -0.98 -11.96 -1.97
N GLY A 481 -0.57 -11.07 -1.06
CA GLY A 481 0.27 -11.42 0.09
C GLY A 481 -0.46 -12.27 1.14
N GLU A 482 -1.77 -12.05 1.35
CA GLU A 482 -2.52 -12.80 2.36
C GLU A 482 -3.10 -14.11 1.81
N TRP A 483 -3.73 -14.08 0.63
CA TRP A 483 -4.36 -15.28 0.07
C TRP A 483 -3.53 -16.03 -0.98
N GLY A 484 -2.50 -15.40 -1.52
CA GLY A 484 -1.77 -15.89 -2.69
C GLY A 484 -2.33 -15.33 -4.00
N ALA A 485 -1.43 -15.00 -4.93
CA ALA A 485 -1.76 -14.43 -6.24
C ALA A 485 -2.75 -15.30 -7.01
N SER A 486 -3.72 -14.66 -7.69
CA SER A 486 -4.80 -15.29 -8.47
C SER A 486 -5.75 -16.24 -7.71
N ARG A 487 -5.49 -16.64 -6.45
CA ARG A 487 -6.28 -17.67 -5.75
C ARG A 487 -7.76 -17.32 -5.52
N MET A 488 -8.13 -16.04 -5.35
CA MET A 488 -9.54 -15.63 -5.27
C MET A 488 -10.23 -15.41 -6.63
N TRP A 489 -9.53 -15.56 -7.76
CA TRP A 489 -10.06 -15.25 -9.09
C TRP A 489 -9.97 -16.48 -10.02
N PRO A 490 -11.02 -17.33 -10.09
CA PRO A 490 -11.00 -18.57 -10.89
C PRO A 490 -10.69 -18.39 -12.39
N ASN A 491 -10.87 -17.17 -12.92
CA ASN A 491 -10.64 -16.83 -14.32
C ASN A 491 -9.32 -16.06 -14.56
N ALA A 492 -8.49 -15.86 -13.53
CA ALA A 492 -7.23 -15.13 -13.66
C ALA A 492 -6.11 -16.02 -14.25
N PRO A 493 -5.12 -15.44 -14.95
CA PRO A 493 -3.91 -16.16 -15.35
C PRO A 493 -3.24 -16.82 -14.13
N ALA A 494 -2.83 -18.08 -14.29
CA ALA A 494 -2.26 -18.93 -13.26
C ALA A 494 -3.11 -19.11 -11.98
N ALA A 495 -4.42 -18.86 -12.02
CA ALA A 495 -5.32 -19.23 -10.92
C ALA A 495 -5.32 -20.76 -10.71
N PRO A 496 -4.98 -21.27 -9.51
CA PRO A 496 -5.10 -22.70 -9.23
C PRO A 496 -6.59 -23.06 -9.07
N PRO A 497 -7.02 -24.29 -9.46
CA PRO A 497 -8.44 -24.64 -9.56
C PRO A 497 -9.27 -24.46 -8.28
N GLN A 498 -8.62 -24.51 -7.11
CA GLN A 498 -9.27 -24.67 -5.82
C GLN A 498 -9.37 -23.38 -4.97
N GLY A 499 -8.69 -22.29 -5.33
CA GLY A 499 -8.41 -21.18 -4.41
C GLY A 499 -9.63 -20.47 -3.76
N VAL A 500 -10.80 -20.48 -4.42
CA VAL A 500 -12.06 -19.98 -3.84
C VAL A 500 -12.74 -21.05 -2.96
N VAL A 501 -12.59 -22.33 -3.29
CA VAL A 501 -13.10 -23.44 -2.47
C VAL A 501 -12.27 -23.59 -1.20
N ASP A 502 -10.96 -23.33 -1.26
CA ASP A 502 -10.06 -23.21 -0.10
C ASP A 502 -10.57 -22.14 0.87
N PHE A 503 -10.99 -20.98 0.35
CA PHE A 503 -11.54 -19.88 1.17
C PHE A 503 -12.85 -20.28 1.84
N LEU A 504 -13.76 -20.94 1.12
CA LEU A 504 -15.01 -21.45 1.68
C LEU A 504 -14.76 -22.57 2.72
N ALA A 505 -13.75 -23.41 2.52
CA ALA A 505 -13.35 -24.42 3.50
C ALA A 505 -12.75 -23.80 4.76
N LEU A 506 -11.94 -22.74 4.62
CA LEU A 506 -11.39 -21.95 5.72
C LEU A 506 -12.50 -21.29 6.54
N MET A 507 -13.42 -20.57 5.87
CA MET A 507 -14.54 -19.89 6.52
C MET A 507 -15.49 -20.85 7.22
N LYS A 508 -15.79 -22.01 6.61
CA LYS A 508 -16.57 -23.09 7.23
C LYS A 508 -15.89 -23.63 8.49
N SER A 509 -14.58 -23.89 8.42
CA SER A 509 -13.82 -24.45 9.55
C SER A 509 -13.74 -23.45 10.70
N ALA A 510 -13.43 -22.18 10.41
CA ALA A 510 -13.39 -21.13 11.42
C ALA A 510 -14.76 -20.84 12.06
N TYR A 511 -15.85 -20.89 11.29
CA TYR A 511 -17.21 -20.79 11.82
C TYR A 511 -17.50 -21.91 12.85
N VAL A 512 -17.11 -23.15 12.57
CA VAL A 512 -17.23 -24.28 13.52
C VAL A 512 -16.40 -24.01 14.78
N GLY A 513 -15.17 -23.49 14.64
CA GLY A 513 -14.31 -23.12 15.77
C GLY A 513 -14.98 -22.11 16.69
N VAL A 514 -15.34 -20.94 16.16
CA VAL A 514 -16.03 -19.86 16.91
C VAL A 514 -17.30 -20.38 17.60
N LYS A 515 -18.17 -21.10 16.88
CA LYS A 515 -19.45 -21.60 17.43
C LYS A 515 -19.30 -22.75 18.43
N SER A 516 -18.21 -23.51 18.38
CA SER A 516 -17.90 -24.53 19.39
C SER A 516 -17.41 -23.90 20.70
N ALA A 517 -16.65 -22.80 20.61
CA ALA A 517 -16.20 -22.02 21.75
C ALA A 517 -17.34 -21.20 22.39
N ASP A 518 -18.09 -20.44 21.60
CA ASP A 518 -19.26 -19.68 22.06
C ASP A 518 -20.29 -19.48 20.93
N GLN A 519 -21.47 -20.09 21.09
CA GLN A 519 -22.56 -19.99 20.11
C GLN A 519 -23.11 -18.56 19.94
N SER A 520 -22.96 -17.70 20.95
CA SER A 520 -23.49 -16.33 20.96
C SER A 520 -22.64 -15.31 20.20
N VAL A 521 -21.40 -15.65 19.87
CA VAL A 521 -20.48 -14.79 19.12
C VAL A 521 -20.91 -14.70 17.66
N ILE A 522 -21.00 -13.50 17.13
CA ILE A 522 -21.34 -13.24 15.72
C ILE A 522 -20.14 -13.60 14.85
N VAL A 523 -20.36 -14.27 13.72
CA VAL A 523 -19.31 -14.53 12.73
C VAL A 523 -19.55 -13.62 11.54
N VAL A 524 -18.52 -12.88 11.12
CA VAL A 524 -18.52 -11.99 9.96
C VAL A 524 -17.67 -12.65 8.86
N LEU A 525 -18.25 -12.82 7.67
CA LEU A 525 -17.69 -13.56 6.53
C LEU A 525 -17.78 -12.71 5.25
#